data_AF-A0A7V0JDE3-F1
#
_entry.id   AF-A0A7V0JDE3-F1
#
_cell.length_a   1.000
_cell.length_b   1.000
_cell.length_c   1.000
_cell.angle_alpha   90.00
_cell.angle_beta   90.00
_cell.angle_gamma   90.00
#
_symmetry.space_group_name_H-M   'P 1'
#
loop_
_entity.id
_entity.type
_entity.pdbx_description
1 polymer ?
#
loop_
_entity_poly.entity_id
_entity_poly.type
_entity_poly.pdbx_seq_one_letter_code
_entity_poly.pdbx_strand_id
1 'polypeptide(L)'
;MLMPKKNIFIAETDSIKNVLKKLDKTAEKILLVTDKKNRLIGSISDGDIRRYLLKGKSLEDDIKKVYYKNPTFVRKGEFSMDFVKKI
;
A
#
# COMPACT_ATOMS: atom_id res chain seq x y z
N MET A 1 0.46 20.23 -18.52
CA MET A 1 1.64 19.54 -17.95
C MET A 1 1.16 18.21 -17.37
N LEU A 2 1.48 17.07 -18.00
CA LEU A 2 1.18 15.76 -17.43
C LEU A 2 2.04 15.57 -16.18
N MET A 3 1.42 15.35 -15.02
CA MET A 3 2.18 15.07 -13.80
C MET A 3 2.96 13.75 -14.01
N PRO A 4 4.24 13.67 -13.62
CA PRO A 4 4.97 12.42 -13.67
C PRO A 4 4.25 11.38 -12.81
N LYS A 5 4.12 10.15 -13.31
CA LYS A 5 3.51 9.03 -12.56
C LYS A 5 4.22 8.86 -11.22
N LYS A 6 3.49 9.04 -10.13
CA LYS A 6 4.01 8.75 -8.78
C LYS A 6 4.26 7.25 -8.66
N ASN A 7 5.45 6.86 -8.21
CA ASN A 7 5.74 5.47 -7.91
C ASN A 7 5.12 5.11 -6.56
N ILE A 8 4.00 4.40 -6.58
CA ILE A 8 3.24 4.00 -5.38
C ILE A 8 3.41 2.53 -5.00
N PHE A 9 4.31 1.80 -5.64
CA PHE A 9 4.51 0.36 -5.43
C PHE A 9 5.64 0.06 -4.45
N ILE A 10 5.46 -0.87 -3.53
CA ILE A 10 6.46 -1.28 -2.53
C ILE A 10 6.51 -2.80 -2.42
N ALA A 11 7.60 -3.33 -1.87
CA ALA A 11 7.75 -4.74 -1.59
C ALA A 11 7.40 -5.04 -0.12
N GLU A 12 6.94 -6.27 0.18
CA GLU A 12 6.67 -6.68 1.57
C GLU A 12 7.93 -6.67 2.46
N THR A 13 9.11 -6.67 1.86
CA THR A 13 10.42 -6.61 2.50
C THR A 13 10.93 -5.18 2.73
N ASP A 14 10.21 -4.16 2.25
CA ASP A 14 10.59 -2.78 2.53
C ASP A 14 10.43 -2.49 4.03
N SER A 15 11.37 -1.75 4.60
CA SER A 15 11.27 -1.35 6.00
C SER A 15 10.18 -0.30 6.19
N ILE A 16 9.58 -0.29 7.38
CA ILE A 16 8.57 0.71 7.78
C ILE A 16 9.07 2.13 7.51
N LYS A 17 10.34 2.43 7.82
CA LYS A 17 10.99 3.71 7.54
C LYS A 17 10.98 4.09 6.06
N ASN A 18 11.31 3.14 5.17
CA ASN A 18 11.32 3.40 3.73
C ASN A 18 9.91 3.61 3.18
N VAL A 19 8.93 2.87 3.71
CA VAL A 19 7.52 3.04 3.36
C VAL A 19 7.00 4.41 3.80
N LEU A 20 7.31 4.86 5.03
CA LEU A 20 6.95 6.21 5.49
C LEU A 20 7.56 7.32 4.63
N LYS A 21 8.86 7.21 4.29
CA LYS A 21 9.50 8.16 3.36
C LYS A 21 8.82 8.21 2.00
N LYS A 22 8.30 7.06 1.54
CA LYS A 22 7.63 6.96 0.24
C LYS A 22 6.21 7.52 0.28
N LEU A 23 5.47 7.32 1.36
CA LEU A 23 4.18 7.98 1.61
C LEU A 23 4.36 9.50 1.57
N ASP A 24 5.33 10.04 2.31
CA ASP A 24 5.67 11.46 2.35
C ASP A 24 6.05 12.00 0.96
N LYS A 25 7.01 11.36 0.28
CA LYS A 25 7.47 11.78 -1.06
C LYS A 25 6.36 11.77 -2.11
N THR A 26 5.44 10.81 -2.03
CA THR A 26 4.34 10.68 -3.00
C THR A 26 3.14 11.55 -2.63
N ALA A 27 3.05 12.02 -1.37
CA ALA A 27 1.86 12.65 -0.82
C ALA A 27 0.59 11.79 -0.98
N GLU A 28 0.76 10.46 -1.02
CA GLU A 28 -0.35 9.50 -1.11
C GLU A 28 -0.70 8.98 0.28
N LYS A 29 -1.99 8.67 0.49
CA LYS A 29 -2.48 8.12 1.77
C LYS A 29 -2.27 6.60 1.88
N ILE A 30 -1.92 5.95 0.77
CA ILE A 30 -1.80 4.50 0.66
C ILE A 30 -0.73 4.14 -0.38
N LEU A 31 -0.02 3.05 -0.13
CA LEU A 31 0.89 2.43 -1.08
C LEU A 31 0.43 1.01 -1.41
N LEU A 32 0.76 0.55 -2.61
CA LEU A 32 0.39 -0.77 -3.13
C LEU A 32 1.55 -1.73 -2.93
N VAL A 33 1.31 -2.84 -2.24
CA VAL A 33 2.31 -3.87 -2.01
C VAL A 33 2.26 -4.85 -3.18
N THR A 34 3.40 -5.07 -3.82
CA THR A 34 3.55 -5.99 -4.94
C THR A 34 4.60 -7.05 -4.68
N ASP A 35 4.43 -8.23 -5.28
CA ASP A 35 5.48 -9.24 -5.31
C ASP A 35 6.53 -8.97 -6.40
N LYS A 36 7.53 -9.84 -6.51
CA LYS A 36 8.60 -9.75 -7.52
C LYS A 36 8.12 -9.85 -8.97
N LYS A 37 6.89 -10.30 -9.20
CA LYS A 37 6.24 -10.40 -10.52
C LYS A 37 5.27 -9.23 -10.77
N ASN A 38 5.34 -8.16 -9.97
CA ASN A 38 4.44 -7.01 -10.02
C ASN A 38 2.95 -7.35 -9.82
N ARG A 39 2.66 -8.44 -9.11
CA ARG A 39 1.27 -8.78 -8.74
C ARG A 39 0.90 -8.02 -7.47
N LEU A 40 -0.26 -7.37 -7.46
CA LEU A 40 -0.82 -6.74 -6.27
C LEU A 40 -1.08 -7.81 -5.21
N ILE A 41 -0.41 -7.70 -4.06
CA ILE A 41 -0.58 -8.63 -2.93
C ILE A 41 -1.15 -7.93 -1.69
N GLY A 42 -1.31 -6.60 -1.73
CA GLY A 42 -1.90 -5.86 -0.62
C GLY A 42 -1.72 -4.35 -0.71
N SER A 43 -2.05 -3.70 0.39
CA SER A 43 -1.94 -2.24 0.54
C SER A 43 -1.52 -1.86 1.95
N ILE A 44 -0.90 -0.70 2.11
CA ILE A 44 -0.54 -0.17 3.43
C ILE A 44 -0.79 1.34 3.49
N SER A 45 -1.31 1.80 4.62
CA SER A 45 -1.54 3.21 4.92
C SER A 45 -0.71 3.70 6.11
N ASP A 46 -0.63 5.01 6.31
CA ASP A 46 -0.08 5.61 7.54
C ASP A 46 -0.77 5.09 8.80
N GLY A 47 -2.07 4.76 8.70
CA GLY A 47 -2.84 4.21 9.81
C GLY A 47 -2.33 2.84 10.26
N ASP A 48 -1.97 1.98 9.31
CA ASP A 48 -1.43 0.64 9.61
C ASP A 48 -0.06 0.74 10.26
N ILE A 49 0.81 1.58 9.69
CA ILE A 49 2.15 1.84 10.20
C ILE A 49 2.09 2.46 11.61
N ARG A 50 1.27 3.50 11.80
CA ARG A 50 1.08 4.14 13.10
C ARG A 50 0.60 3.14 14.15
N ARG A 51 -0.41 2.33 13.83
CA ARG A 51 -0.91 1.28 14.75
C ARG A 51 0.15 0.24 15.08
N TYR A 52 1.03 -0.09 14.14
CA TYR A 52 2.14 -1.02 14.36
C TYR A 52 3.21 -0.43 15.28
N LEU A 53 3.64 0.80 15.04
CA LEU A 53 4.64 1.50 15.86
C LEU A 53 4.14 1.77 17.28
N LEU A 54 2.86 2.13 17.45
CA LEU A 54 2.25 2.30 18.79
C LEU A 54 2.21 1.02 19.63
N LYS A 55 2.41 -0.16 19.01
CA LYS A 55 2.57 -1.45 19.71
C LYS A 55 4.02 -1.74 20.11
N GLY A 56 4.91 -0.74 20.09
CA GLY A 56 6.32 -0.86 20.46
C GLY A 56 7.18 -1.56 19.41
N LYS A 57 6.78 -1.50 18.13
CA LYS A 57 7.51 -2.11 17.01
C LYS A 57 8.52 -1.15 16.40
N SER A 58 9.41 -1.66 15.54
CA SER A 58 10.54 -0.91 15.02
C SER A 58 10.26 -0.27 13.65
N LEU A 59 10.91 0.86 13.39
CA LEU A 59 10.98 1.47 12.05
C LEU A 59 11.81 0.64 11.07
N GLU A 60 12.69 -0.22 11.59
CA GLU A 60 13.57 -1.07 10.78
C GLU A 60 12.93 -2.45 10.48
N ASP A 61 11.77 -2.75 11.06
CA ASP A 61 10.98 -3.94 10.70
C ASP A 61 10.51 -3.86 9.24
N ASP A 62 10.42 -5.01 8.57
CA ASP A 62 9.73 -5.11 7.28
C ASP A 62 8.21 -4.97 7.42
N ILE A 63 7.53 -4.62 6.33
CA ILE A 63 6.08 -4.41 6.35
C ILE A 63 5.27 -5.71 6.30
N LYS A 64 5.88 -6.90 6.20
CA LYS A 64 5.20 -8.18 5.92
C LYS A 64 4.10 -8.54 6.92
N LYS A 65 4.21 -8.05 8.15
CA LYS A 65 3.26 -8.25 9.25
C LYS A 65 2.28 -7.08 9.44
N VAL A 66 2.39 -6.03 8.63
CA VAL A 66 1.71 -4.75 8.81
C VAL A 66 0.71 -4.46 7.71
N TYR A 67 1.07 -4.75 6.45
CA TYR A 67 0.22 -4.44 5.31
C TYR A 67 -1.03 -5.33 5.24
N TYR A 68 -2.10 -4.80 4.66
CA TYR A 68 -3.36 -5.50 4.44
C TYR A 68 -3.27 -6.41 3.20
N LYS A 69 -3.42 -7.73 3.39
CA LYS A 69 -3.10 -8.76 2.37
C LYS A 69 -4.23 -9.13 1.41
N ASN A 70 -5.46 -8.67 1.68
CA ASN A 70 -6.64 -9.10 0.92
C ASN A 70 -7.36 -7.91 0.26
N PRO A 71 -6.70 -7.17 -0.65
CA PRO A 71 -7.29 -5.98 -1.23
C PRO A 71 -8.54 -6.34 -2.05
N THR A 72 -9.61 -5.57 -1.88
CA THR A 72 -10.71 -5.54 -2.85
C THR A 72 -10.26 -4.75 -4.08
N PHE A 73 -10.45 -5.31 -5.27
CA PHE A 73 -10.04 -4.69 -6.53
C PHE A 73 -11.09 -4.86 -7.61
N VAL A 74 -11.04 -3.98 -8.60
CA VAL A 74 -11.91 -4.00 -9.79
C VAL A 74 -11.00 -4.07 -11.02
N ARG A 75 -11.27 -4.98 -11.96
CA ARG A 75 -10.50 -5.01 -13.21
C ARG A 75 -11.02 -3.94 -14.16
N LYS A 76 -10.13 -3.50 -15.07
CA LYS A 76 -10.52 -2.61 -16.15
C LYS A 76 -11.62 -3.28 -16.99
N GLY A 77 -12.74 -2.59 -17.18
CA GLY A 77 -13.91 -3.10 -17.92
C GLY A 77 -14.97 -3.76 -17.03
N GLU A 78 -14.68 -4.07 -15.77
CA GLU A 78 -15.64 -4.65 -14.81
C GLU A 78 -16.28 -3.58 -13.91
N PHE A 79 -15.90 -2.32 -14.07
CA PHE A 79 -16.46 -1.24 -13.26
C PHE A 79 -17.92 -0.97 -13.63
N SER A 80 -18.81 -1.09 -12.65
CA SER A 80 -20.14 -0.50 -12.66
C SER A 80 -20.51 -0.06 -11.24
N MET A 81 -21.37 0.94 -11.10
CA MET A 81 -21.84 1.39 -9.78
C MET A 81 -22.56 0.28 -9.01
N ASP A 82 -23.31 -0.57 -9.72
CA ASP A 82 -24.03 -1.70 -9.12
C ASP A 82 -23.10 -2.81 -8.65
N PHE A 83 -21.96 -3.01 -9.33
CA PHE A 83 -20.93 -3.95 -8.91
C PHE A 83 -20.15 -3.43 -7.70
N VAL A 84 -19.67 -2.18 -7.75
CA VAL A 84 -18.82 -1.62 -6.70
C VAL A 84 -19.55 -1.45 -5.36
N LYS A 85 -20.88 -1.27 -5.37
CA LYS A 85 -21.69 -1.24 -4.14
C LYS A 85 -21.82 -2.60 -3.43
N LYS A 86 -21.48 -3.70 -4.10
CA LYS A 86 -21.67 -5.07 -3.60
C LYS A 86 -20.38 -5.75 -3.13
N ILE A 87 -19.23 -5.13 -3.36
CA ILE A 87 -17.88 -5.66 -3.04
C ILE A 87 -17.26 -4.98 -1.83
#